data_AF-A0A9X3YKC5-F1
#
_entry.id   AF-A0A9X3YKC5-F1
#
_cell.length_a   1.000
_cell.length_b   1.000
_cell.length_c   1.000
_cell.angle_alpha   90.00
_cell.angle_beta   90.00
_cell.angle_gamma   90.00
#
_symmetry.space_group_name_H-M   'P 1'
#
loop_
_entity.id
_entity.type
_entity.pdbx_description
1 polymer ?
#
loop_
_entity_poly.entity_id
_entity_poly.type
_entity_poly.pdbx_seq_one_letter_code
_entity_poly.pdbx_strand_id
1 'polypeptide(L)'
;MPRPTRPLALATFGLCALLASAAGAQTATLDACRSATKSAANDALAICLAAHDAALAARDARTAADALVERADANVALARYDDATADLDRAGALLAPFADWRDAHRIERRRGIVAYRRERLAEAALSFGKALDMARAHDDAAAQAQSWNDVGNAYRRVGDYAQALEAFTTSLALREKLGQSAEAAAVLNNLGNVQQDLGDYAAAEDWLQRALAAYRAQASPRQVAHVLESLALNDRRRQRDDAARAKLEAAWSEFAGQRAARDQLRVATHLARLEAELGRNDAANAWIARALDIGTSLKQSPTLALLLAQARAQTAAGEASPARQALRARLASGDGDAIADRVEAWRFLAQASERGGDAERAVADLKQAQAATVEEATRTQNERIAQWQVRLDVAEKVKEIAALRETNRAQARTLADEGSRWRLRLGAALALFAIVAGALVVRVRRQRARLEAQIARYRDAAEALRTDAAAPPDEAADDAANAPGEAPPADTVAPADTFRRALVELMVASVHAWERSTRTSPVEFAEKSGIWRVHIDDGRLRMRSMERYLSLAKLPRQPRWREVLRSAYFVLAECPLEAAERTRLEALVAGVREALKARAMG
;
A
#
# COMPACT_ATOMS: atom_id res chain seq x y z
N MET A 1 69.10 55.45 -3.86
CA MET A 1 68.34 56.18 -4.91
C MET A 1 68.73 55.58 -6.26
N PRO A 2 67.86 55.43 -7.28
CA PRO A 2 66.46 55.85 -7.39
C PRO A 2 65.48 54.69 -7.75
N ARG A 3 64.17 54.93 -7.59
CA ARG A 3 63.12 54.20 -8.31
C ARG A 3 63.12 54.63 -9.79
N PRO A 4 62.71 53.75 -10.71
CA PRO A 4 61.71 54.19 -11.69
C PRO A 4 60.64 53.11 -11.94
N THR A 5 59.38 53.46 -11.68
CA THR A 5 58.28 53.61 -12.66
C THR A 5 57.64 52.30 -13.13
N ARG A 6 56.42 52.07 -12.65
CA ARG A 6 55.42 51.22 -13.33
C ARG A 6 55.01 51.86 -14.66
N PRO A 7 54.53 51.04 -15.60
CA PRO A 7 53.18 51.29 -16.09
C PRO A 7 52.29 50.04 -16.03
N LEU A 8 50.99 50.30 -15.88
CA LEU A 8 49.92 49.33 -15.89
C LEU A 8 49.90 48.53 -17.19
N ALA A 9 49.69 47.22 -17.10
CA ALA A 9 49.11 46.43 -18.17
C ALA A 9 48.07 45.46 -17.59
N LEU A 10 46.87 45.58 -18.16
CA LEU A 10 45.61 44.94 -17.81
C LEU A 10 45.69 43.43 -17.53
N ALA A 11 44.95 43.04 -16.49
CA ALA A 11 44.62 41.67 -16.17
C ALA A 11 43.77 41.02 -17.27
N THR A 12 44.26 39.90 -17.81
CA THR A 12 43.44 38.84 -18.39
C THR A 12 43.74 37.57 -17.60
N PHE A 13 43.04 37.39 -16.49
CA PHE A 13 43.04 36.12 -15.77
C PHE A 13 42.28 35.09 -16.62
N GLY A 14 43.03 34.15 -17.17
CA GLY A 14 42.51 32.97 -17.84
C GLY A 14 41.61 32.17 -16.89
N LEU A 15 40.40 31.91 -17.36
CA LEU A 15 39.38 31.08 -16.74
C LEU A 15 39.83 29.61 -16.74
N CYS A 16 40.63 29.21 -15.77
CA CYS A 16 41.01 27.81 -15.50
C CYS A 16 40.45 27.38 -14.14
N ALA A 17 39.14 27.15 -14.07
CA ALA A 17 38.51 26.33 -13.04
C ALA A 17 37.03 26.11 -13.41
N LEU A 18 36.72 24.97 -14.04
CA LEU A 18 35.43 24.23 -13.98
C LEU A 18 35.43 23.09 -15.02
N LEU A 19 36.45 22.22 -15.00
CA LEU A 19 36.41 20.93 -15.70
C LEU A 19 37.06 19.85 -14.83
N ALA A 20 36.46 19.60 -13.69
CA ALA A 20 36.60 18.39 -12.88
C ALA A 20 35.30 18.33 -12.06
N SER A 21 34.26 17.57 -12.42
CA SER A 21 34.23 16.11 -12.58
C SER A 21 33.06 15.70 -13.49
N ALA A 22 33.32 15.52 -14.78
CA ALA A 22 32.41 14.82 -15.70
C ALA A 22 32.92 13.40 -16.03
N ALA A 23 33.77 12.85 -15.17
CA ALA A 23 34.21 11.46 -15.25
C ALA A 23 33.41 10.65 -14.22
N GLY A 24 32.26 10.12 -14.64
CA GLY A 24 31.45 9.21 -13.82
C GLY A 24 29.94 9.31 -13.95
N ALA A 25 29.40 10.18 -14.81
CA ALA A 25 27.99 10.09 -15.18
C ALA A 25 27.80 8.92 -16.15
N GLN A 26 27.81 7.69 -15.64
CA GLN A 26 27.04 6.64 -16.30
C GLN A 26 25.65 7.22 -16.47
N THR A 27 25.17 7.27 -17.72
CA THR A 27 23.80 7.70 -18.00
C THR A 27 22.88 6.88 -17.11
N ALA A 28 22.31 7.51 -16.08
CA ALA A 28 21.42 6.84 -15.14
C ALA A 28 20.13 6.52 -15.91
N THR A 29 20.10 5.34 -16.52
CA THR A 29 18.98 4.84 -17.32
C THR A 29 18.20 3.82 -16.50
N LEU A 30 16.94 3.61 -16.89
CA LEU A 30 16.13 2.55 -16.31
C LEU A 30 16.78 1.16 -16.48
N ASP A 31 17.47 0.92 -17.59
CA ASP A 31 18.16 -0.35 -17.83
C ASP A 31 19.38 -0.54 -16.91
N ALA A 32 20.14 0.54 -16.63
CA ALA A 32 21.20 0.50 -15.62
C ALA A 32 20.62 0.19 -14.23
N CYS A 33 19.49 0.79 -13.87
CA CYS A 33 18.75 0.52 -12.63
C CYS A 33 18.30 -0.95 -12.54
N ARG A 34 17.66 -1.49 -13.59
CA ARG A 34 17.24 -2.90 -13.66
C ARG A 34 18.42 -3.85 -13.56
N SER A 35 19.54 -3.53 -14.20
CA SER A 35 20.76 -4.33 -14.12
C SER A 35 21.33 -4.33 -12.70
N ALA A 36 21.46 -3.15 -12.09
CA ALA A 36 21.98 -3.02 -10.73
C ALA A 36 21.10 -3.73 -9.69
N THR A 37 19.77 -3.66 -9.84
CA THR A 37 18.83 -4.33 -8.93
C THR A 37 19.06 -5.85 -8.89
N LYS A 38 19.49 -6.45 -10.02
CA LYS A 38 19.78 -7.89 -10.11
C LYS A 38 21.15 -8.27 -9.55
N SER A 39 22.15 -7.39 -9.67
CA SER A 39 23.56 -7.73 -9.36
C SER A 39 24.07 -7.14 -8.04
N ALA A 40 23.60 -5.97 -7.63
CA ALA A 40 24.09 -5.20 -6.49
C ALA A 40 22.99 -4.28 -5.92
N ALA A 41 22.13 -4.84 -5.05
CA ALA A 41 20.97 -4.11 -4.51
C ALA A 41 21.33 -2.79 -3.79
N ASN A 42 22.49 -2.71 -3.12
CA ASN A 42 22.94 -1.46 -2.48
C ASN A 42 23.23 -0.36 -3.51
N ASP A 43 23.94 -0.70 -4.59
CA ASP A 43 24.31 0.25 -5.65
C ASP A 43 23.07 0.66 -6.46
N ALA A 44 22.12 -0.27 -6.61
CA ALA A 44 20.86 -0.05 -7.32
C ALA A 44 20.06 1.13 -6.75
N LEU A 45 20.11 1.37 -5.43
CA LEU A 45 19.33 2.44 -4.80
C LEU A 45 19.63 3.83 -5.40
N ALA A 46 20.92 4.16 -5.54
CA ALA A 46 21.37 5.44 -6.07
C ALA A 46 21.14 5.52 -7.60
N ILE A 47 21.43 4.42 -8.32
CA ILE A 47 21.26 4.35 -9.77
C ILE A 47 19.79 4.52 -10.16
N CYS A 48 18.88 3.83 -9.47
CA CYS A 48 17.44 3.92 -9.71
C CYS A 48 16.87 5.29 -9.35
N LEU A 49 17.36 5.93 -8.27
CA LEU A 49 16.95 7.31 -7.95
C LEU A 49 17.40 8.29 -9.03
N ALA A 50 18.65 8.20 -9.49
CA ALA A 50 19.14 9.06 -10.56
C ALA A 50 18.38 8.83 -11.88
N ALA A 51 18.01 7.58 -12.20
CA ALA A 51 17.20 7.26 -13.37
C ALA A 51 15.77 7.83 -13.26
N HIS A 52 15.18 7.78 -12.07
CA HIS A 52 13.91 8.41 -11.76
C HIS A 52 13.95 9.93 -11.98
N ASP A 53 14.94 10.61 -11.40
CA ASP A 53 15.10 12.06 -11.50
C ASP A 53 15.33 12.52 -12.95
N ALA A 54 16.15 11.77 -13.70
CA ALA A 54 16.39 12.02 -15.12
C ALA A 54 15.11 11.86 -15.96
N ALA A 55 14.30 10.83 -15.68
CA ALA A 55 13.02 10.62 -16.36
C ALA A 55 12.01 11.72 -16.04
N LEU A 56 11.95 12.20 -14.79
CA LEU A 56 11.12 13.36 -14.42
C LEU A 56 11.56 14.63 -15.14
N ALA A 57 12.87 14.88 -15.24
CA ALA A 57 13.41 16.01 -16.00
C ALA A 57 13.01 15.94 -17.50
N ALA A 58 12.94 14.73 -18.06
CA ALA A 58 12.46 14.46 -19.41
C ALA A 58 10.92 14.43 -19.54
N ARG A 59 10.17 14.64 -18.44
CA ARG A 59 8.70 14.54 -18.36
C ARG A 59 8.14 13.15 -18.73
N ASP A 60 8.92 12.09 -18.49
CA ASP A 60 8.48 10.71 -18.66
C ASP A 60 8.09 10.09 -17.31
N ALA A 61 6.82 10.25 -16.96
CA ALA A 61 6.28 9.75 -15.68
C ALA A 61 6.27 8.22 -15.59
N ARG A 62 6.14 7.49 -16.71
CA ARG A 62 6.12 6.01 -16.70
C ARG A 62 7.51 5.47 -16.39
N THR A 63 8.54 5.96 -17.08
CA THR A 63 9.93 5.57 -16.79
C THR A 63 10.35 5.98 -15.39
N ALA A 64 9.93 7.17 -14.92
CA ALA A 64 10.18 7.60 -13.55
C ALA A 64 9.54 6.66 -12.52
N ALA A 65 8.30 6.22 -12.74
CA ALA A 65 7.63 5.27 -11.87
C ALA A 65 8.28 3.88 -11.91
N ASP A 66 8.66 3.40 -13.10
CA ASP A 66 9.36 2.12 -13.28
C ASP A 66 10.69 2.09 -12.50
N ALA A 67 11.44 3.20 -12.51
CA ALA A 67 12.69 3.30 -11.76
C ALA A 67 12.46 3.21 -10.23
N LEU A 68 11.39 3.83 -9.71
CA LEU A 68 11.01 3.68 -8.29
C LEU A 68 10.56 2.26 -7.95
N VAL A 69 9.85 1.61 -8.87
CA VAL A 69 9.40 0.23 -8.73
C VAL A 69 10.61 -0.70 -8.60
N GLU A 70 11.62 -0.58 -9.47
CA GLU A 70 12.88 -1.33 -9.35
C GLU A 70 13.65 -0.98 -8.06
N ARG A 71 13.67 0.30 -7.66
CA ARG A 71 14.26 0.72 -6.38
C ARG A 71 13.56 0.06 -5.18
N ALA A 72 12.24 -0.09 -5.24
CA ALA A 72 11.48 -0.78 -4.21
C ALA A 72 11.90 -2.25 -4.08
N ASP A 73 12.17 -2.94 -5.20
CA ASP A 73 12.68 -4.32 -5.16
C ASP A 73 14.07 -4.40 -4.53
N ALA A 74 14.96 -3.45 -4.84
CA ALA A 74 16.26 -3.34 -4.20
C ALA A 74 16.12 -3.07 -2.68
N ASN A 75 15.22 -2.19 -2.28
CA ASN A 75 14.89 -1.93 -0.88
C ASN A 75 14.35 -3.18 -0.18
N VAL A 76 13.47 -3.97 -0.82
CA VAL A 76 13.01 -5.27 -0.28
C VAL A 76 14.16 -6.26 -0.10
N ALA A 77 15.10 -6.32 -1.07
CA ALA A 77 16.28 -7.19 -0.97
C ALA A 77 17.20 -6.80 0.20
N LEU A 78 17.21 -5.53 0.58
CA LEU A 78 17.98 -4.98 1.70
C LEU A 78 17.18 -4.92 3.02
N ALA A 79 15.97 -5.49 3.05
CA ALA A 79 15.04 -5.42 4.18
C ALA A 79 14.65 -3.98 4.61
N ARG A 80 14.76 -3.00 3.71
CA ARG A 80 14.34 -1.61 3.89
C ARG A 80 12.89 -1.43 3.47
N TYR A 81 12.00 -2.07 4.20
CA TYR A 81 10.62 -2.21 3.75
C TYR A 81 9.83 -0.91 3.78
N ASP A 82 10.18 0.06 4.64
CA ASP A 82 9.49 1.37 4.70
C ASP A 82 9.81 2.19 3.45
N ASP A 83 11.08 2.19 3.05
CA ASP A 83 11.53 2.83 1.82
C ASP A 83 10.88 2.18 0.59
N ALA A 84 10.77 0.83 0.58
CA ALA A 84 10.07 0.12 -0.49
C ALA A 84 8.59 0.51 -0.58
N THR A 85 7.89 0.63 0.56
CA THR A 85 6.50 1.11 0.59
C THR A 85 6.40 2.54 0.05
N ALA A 86 7.26 3.45 0.51
CA ALA A 86 7.28 4.84 0.06
C ALA A 86 7.55 4.97 -1.45
N ASP A 87 8.43 4.12 -2.00
CA ASP A 87 8.71 4.06 -3.43
C ASP A 87 7.50 3.61 -4.24
N LEU A 88 6.79 2.58 -3.78
CA LEU A 88 5.57 2.10 -4.42
C LEU A 88 4.42 3.11 -4.33
N ASP A 89 4.30 3.86 -3.23
CA ASP A 89 3.33 4.94 -3.08
C ASP A 89 3.60 6.06 -4.11
N ARG A 90 4.86 6.49 -4.24
CA ARG A 90 5.28 7.51 -5.21
C ARG A 90 5.10 7.04 -6.66
N ALA A 91 5.50 5.80 -6.96
CA ALA A 91 5.30 5.21 -8.28
C ALA A 91 3.81 5.12 -8.64
N GLY A 92 2.97 4.67 -7.69
CA GLY A 92 1.52 4.65 -7.87
C GLY A 92 0.93 6.03 -8.14
N ALA A 93 1.38 7.07 -7.44
CA ALA A 93 0.94 8.44 -7.66
C ALA A 93 1.30 8.98 -9.05
N LEU A 94 2.51 8.65 -9.56
CA LEU A 94 2.93 8.99 -10.92
C LEU A 94 2.11 8.27 -11.99
N LEU A 95 1.69 7.02 -11.71
CA LEU A 95 0.95 6.20 -12.65
C LEU A 95 -0.56 6.45 -12.62
N ALA A 96 -1.09 7.03 -11.55
CA ALA A 96 -2.52 7.27 -11.36
C ALA A 96 -3.22 8.02 -12.52
N PRO A 97 -2.63 9.07 -13.13
CA PRO A 97 -3.26 9.80 -14.24
C PRO A 97 -3.46 8.97 -15.50
N PHE A 98 -2.68 7.89 -15.70
CA PHE A 98 -2.81 7.03 -16.87
C PHE A 98 -3.99 6.06 -16.77
N ALA A 99 -4.50 5.82 -15.55
CA ALA A 99 -5.60 4.91 -15.27
C ALA A 99 -5.45 3.50 -15.91
N ASP A 100 -4.22 3.01 -16.03
CA ASP A 100 -3.92 1.69 -16.56
C ASP A 100 -4.05 0.63 -15.45
N TRP A 101 -4.94 -0.34 -15.64
CA TRP A 101 -5.16 -1.40 -14.66
C TRP A 101 -3.93 -2.28 -14.45
N ARG A 102 -3.05 -2.43 -15.46
CA ARG A 102 -1.82 -3.24 -15.35
C ARG A 102 -0.81 -2.58 -14.42
N ASP A 103 -0.72 -1.26 -14.43
CA ASP A 103 0.10 -0.51 -13.49
C ASP A 103 -0.42 -0.65 -12.06
N ALA A 104 -1.74 -0.50 -11.87
CA ALA A 104 -2.38 -0.70 -10.57
C ALA A 104 -2.17 -2.13 -10.03
N HIS A 105 -2.34 -3.14 -10.90
CA HIS A 105 -2.07 -4.55 -10.59
C HIS A 105 -0.62 -4.76 -10.15
N ARG A 106 0.34 -4.25 -10.92
CA ARG A 106 1.77 -4.38 -10.64
C ARG A 106 2.15 -3.75 -9.30
N ILE A 107 1.63 -2.55 -9.01
CA ILE A 107 1.88 -1.86 -7.74
C ILE A 107 1.27 -2.63 -6.57
N GLU A 108 0.02 -3.06 -6.65
CA GLU A 108 -0.64 -3.79 -5.55
C GLU A 108 0.02 -5.14 -5.29
N ARG A 109 0.43 -5.84 -6.35
CA ARG A 109 1.21 -7.08 -6.24
C ARG A 109 2.52 -6.84 -5.49
N ARG A 110 3.26 -5.77 -5.82
CA ARG A 110 4.52 -5.43 -5.14
C ARG A 110 4.30 -5.00 -3.69
N ARG A 111 3.20 -4.31 -3.36
CA ARG A 111 2.81 -4.06 -1.96
C ARG A 111 2.59 -5.37 -1.20
N GLY A 112 1.92 -6.33 -1.83
CA GLY A 112 1.77 -7.68 -1.28
C GLY A 112 3.11 -8.37 -1.00
N ILE A 113 4.09 -8.24 -1.91
CA ILE A 113 5.45 -8.77 -1.70
C ILE A 113 6.12 -8.08 -0.52
N VAL A 114 6.06 -6.75 -0.42
CA VAL A 114 6.63 -6.00 0.72
C VAL A 114 6.01 -6.45 2.04
N ALA A 115 4.67 -6.55 2.10
CA ALA A 115 3.95 -7.02 3.27
C ALA A 115 4.31 -8.47 3.64
N TYR A 116 4.44 -9.35 2.64
CA TYR A 116 4.85 -10.74 2.82
C TYR A 116 6.24 -10.83 3.45
N ARG A 117 7.20 -10.04 2.95
CA ARG A 117 8.58 -10.01 3.46
C ARG A 117 8.72 -9.38 4.84
N ARG A 118 7.73 -8.56 5.23
CA ARG A 118 7.55 -8.02 6.59
C ARG A 118 6.85 -8.98 7.56
N GLU A 119 6.47 -10.18 7.12
CA GLU A 119 5.62 -11.10 7.88
C GLU A 119 4.24 -10.53 8.25
N ARG A 120 3.76 -9.51 7.51
CA ARG A 120 2.40 -8.97 7.61
C ARG A 120 1.47 -9.75 6.69
N LEU A 121 1.27 -11.02 7.02
CA LEU A 121 0.69 -12.01 6.12
C LEU A 121 -0.78 -11.72 5.76
N ALA A 122 -1.56 -11.14 6.68
CA ALA A 122 -2.92 -10.70 6.38
C ALA A 122 -2.94 -9.60 5.31
N GLU A 123 -2.12 -8.57 5.47
CA GLU A 123 -1.97 -7.50 4.49
C GLU A 123 -1.45 -8.00 3.13
N ALA A 124 -0.53 -8.96 3.15
CA ALA A 124 -0.03 -9.61 1.94
C ALA A 124 -1.13 -10.35 1.18
N ALA A 125 -1.90 -11.21 1.88
CA ALA A 125 -3.02 -11.96 1.30
C ALA A 125 -4.07 -11.02 0.69
N LEU A 126 -4.39 -9.92 1.38
CA LEU A 126 -5.33 -8.91 0.88
C LEU A 126 -4.81 -8.20 -0.38
N SER A 127 -3.54 -7.81 -0.40
CA SER A 127 -2.93 -7.15 -1.56
C SER A 127 -2.88 -8.09 -2.77
N PHE A 128 -2.46 -9.34 -2.58
CA PHE A 128 -2.47 -10.34 -3.64
C PHE A 128 -3.90 -10.66 -4.13
N GLY A 129 -4.88 -10.72 -3.22
CA GLY A 129 -6.29 -10.90 -3.56
C GLY A 129 -6.84 -9.74 -4.41
N LYS A 130 -6.50 -8.49 -4.07
CA LYS A 130 -6.88 -7.33 -4.91
C LYS A 130 -6.23 -7.37 -6.29
N ALA A 131 -4.94 -7.73 -6.37
CA ALA A 131 -4.28 -7.90 -7.67
C ALA A 131 -4.97 -9.00 -8.50
N LEU A 132 -5.34 -10.13 -7.88
CA LEU A 132 -6.10 -11.19 -8.54
C LEU A 132 -7.47 -10.70 -9.03
N ASP A 133 -8.19 -9.92 -8.23
CA ASP A 133 -9.49 -9.35 -8.62
C ASP A 133 -9.35 -8.41 -9.82
N MET A 134 -8.30 -7.59 -9.88
CA MET A 134 -8.02 -6.73 -11.04
C MET A 134 -7.76 -7.56 -12.30
N ALA A 135 -6.94 -8.61 -12.19
CA ALA A 135 -6.62 -9.48 -13.32
C ALA A 135 -7.86 -10.25 -13.83
N ARG A 136 -8.74 -10.69 -12.93
CA ARG A 136 -10.02 -11.31 -13.26
C ARG A 136 -10.99 -10.34 -13.93
N ALA A 137 -11.11 -9.12 -13.41
CA ALA A 137 -12.01 -8.11 -13.96
C ALA A 137 -11.69 -7.71 -15.41
N HIS A 138 -10.47 -8.01 -15.87
CA HIS A 138 -10.00 -7.74 -17.23
C HIS A 138 -9.71 -9.01 -18.03
N ASP A 139 -10.10 -10.19 -17.53
CA ASP A 139 -9.91 -11.49 -18.19
C ASP A 139 -8.45 -11.77 -18.63
N ASP A 140 -7.46 -11.20 -17.93
CA ASP A 140 -6.04 -11.34 -18.28
C ASP A 140 -5.46 -12.60 -17.61
N ALA A 141 -5.41 -13.70 -18.35
CA ALA A 141 -4.99 -15.00 -17.86
C ALA A 141 -3.55 -15.01 -17.32
N ALA A 142 -2.64 -14.22 -17.91
CA ALA A 142 -1.25 -14.15 -17.48
C ALA A 142 -1.13 -13.45 -16.12
N ALA A 143 -1.81 -12.32 -15.95
CA ALA A 143 -1.87 -11.61 -14.67
C ALA A 143 -2.59 -12.44 -13.59
N GLN A 144 -3.64 -13.20 -13.94
CA GLN A 144 -4.31 -14.12 -13.03
C GLN A 144 -3.36 -15.23 -12.55
N ALA A 145 -2.64 -15.87 -13.47
CA ALA A 145 -1.68 -16.92 -13.13
C ALA A 145 -0.60 -16.41 -12.16
N GLN A 146 -0.09 -15.20 -12.43
CA GLN A 146 0.89 -14.56 -11.56
C GLN A 146 0.32 -14.28 -10.17
N SER A 147 -0.86 -13.67 -10.07
CA SER A 147 -1.49 -13.35 -8.79
C SER A 147 -1.87 -14.61 -8.00
N TRP A 148 -2.33 -15.67 -8.66
CA TRP A 148 -2.61 -16.95 -8.01
C TRP A 148 -1.38 -17.57 -7.37
N ASN A 149 -0.21 -17.50 -8.02
CA ASN A 149 1.04 -17.95 -7.42
C ASN A 149 1.37 -17.14 -6.15
N ASP A 150 1.15 -15.83 -6.13
CA ASP A 150 1.44 -15.02 -4.95
C ASP A 150 0.44 -15.28 -3.81
N VAL A 151 -0.84 -15.46 -4.14
CA VAL A 151 -1.88 -15.90 -3.20
C VAL A 151 -1.51 -17.25 -2.57
N GLY A 152 -1.06 -18.22 -3.39
CA GLY A 152 -0.60 -19.51 -2.89
C GLY A 152 0.58 -19.41 -1.92
N ASN A 153 1.52 -18.51 -2.18
CA ASN A 153 2.64 -18.24 -1.26
C ASN A 153 2.16 -17.66 0.08
N ALA A 154 1.22 -16.71 0.06
CA ALA A 154 0.64 -16.15 1.27
C ALA A 154 -0.11 -17.23 2.09
N TYR A 155 -0.93 -18.06 1.44
CA TYR A 155 -1.66 -19.13 2.11
C TYR A 155 -0.74 -20.21 2.68
N ARG A 156 0.31 -20.61 1.95
CA ARG A 156 1.32 -21.54 2.45
C ARG A 156 1.99 -20.99 3.72
N ARG A 157 2.31 -19.70 3.73
CA ARG A 157 3.01 -19.06 4.86
C ARG A 157 2.13 -18.93 6.11
N VAL A 158 0.83 -18.76 5.97
CA VAL A 158 -0.13 -18.84 7.10
C VAL A 158 -0.49 -20.30 7.45
N GLY A 159 0.04 -21.28 6.70
CA GLY A 159 -0.16 -22.71 6.86
C GLY A 159 -1.48 -23.25 6.29
N ASP A 160 -2.27 -22.44 5.59
CA ASP A 160 -3.49 -22.90 4.92
C ASP A 160 -3.10 -23.62 3.62
N TYR A 161 -2.61 -24.85 3.80
CA TYR A 161 -2.06 -25.64 2.69
C TYR A 161 -3.14 -26.03 1.67
N ALA A 162 -4.40 -26.15 2.07
CA ALA A 162 -5.49 -26.44 1.15
C ALA A 162 -5.70 -25.29 0.15
N GLN A 163 -5.82 -24.06 0.66
CA GLN A 163 -5.92 -22.86 -0.19
C GLN A 163 -4.64 -22.61 -0.99
N ALA A 164 -3.47 -22.93 -0.43
CA ALA A 164 -2.21 -22.84 -1.16
C ALA A 164 -2.16 -23.80 -2.37
N LEU A 165 -2.56 -25.06 -2.17
CA LEU A 165 -2.63 -26.07 -3.25
C LEU A 165 -3.61 -25.66 -4.34
N GLU A 166 -4.79 -25.16 -3.97
CA GLU A 166 -5.79 -24.66 -4.94
C GLU A 166 -5.23 -23.51 -5.77
N ALA A 167 -4.63 -22.51 -5.12
CA ALA A 167 -4.06 -21.34 -5.77
C ALA A 167 -2.89 -21.71 -6.69
N PHE A 168 -1.95 -22.54 -6.23
CA PHE A 168 -0.83 -22.98 -7.06
C PHE A 168 -1.27 -23.87 -8.23
N THR A 169 -2.22 -24.79 -8.02
CA THR A 169 -2.74 -25.63 -9.11
C THR A 169 -3.45 -24.80 -10.17
N THR A 170 -4.22 -23.79 -9.75
CA THR A 170 -4.88 -22.84 -10.67
C THR A 170 -3.85 -22.02 -11.45
N SER A 171 -2.82 -21.50 -10.79
CA SER A 171 -1.70 -20.82 -11.43
C SER A 171 -1.02 -21.71 -12.47
N LEU A 172 -0.69 -22.95 -12.10
CA LEU A 172 -0.03 -23.91 -12.99
C LEU A 172 -0.88 -24.17 -14.25
N ALA A 173 -2.16 -24.48 -14.09
CA ALA A 173 -3.06 -24.76 -15.21
C ALA A 173 -3.18 -23.57 -16.17
N LEU A 174 -3.18 -22.33 -15.66
CA LEU A 174 -3.17 -21.13 -16.50
C LEU A 174 -1.84 -20.98 -17.23
N ARG A 175 -0.71 -21.17 -16.55
CA ARG A 175 0.63 -21.07 -17.18
C ARG A 175 0.84 -22.11 -18.27
N GLU A 176 0.40 -23.34 -18.04
CA GLU A 176 0.47 -24.42 -19.03
C GLU A 176 -0.36 -24.07 -20.28
N LYS A 177 -1.59 -23.56 -20.10
CA LYS A 177 -2.43 -23.09 -21.22
C LYS A 177 -1.81 -21.94 -22.01
N LEU A 178 -1.03 -21.08 -21.33
CA LEU A 178 -0.35 -19.93 -21.94
C LEU A 178 1.02 -20.29 -22.54
N GLY A 179 1.50 -21.54 -22.38
CA GLY A 179 2.86 -21.93 -22.80
C GLY A 179 3.98 -21.28 -21.97
N GLN A 180 3.68 -20.81 -20.76
CA GLN A 180 4.61 -20.16 -19.83
C GLN A 180 5.41 -21.20 -19.04
N SER A 181 6.17 -22.03 -19.76
CA SER A 181 6.92 -23.16 -19.19
C SER A 181 7.95 -22.74 -18.15
N ALA A 182 8.55 -21.56 -18.32
CA ALA A 182 9.57 -21.06 -17.40
C ALA A 182 9.00 -20.79 -16.01
N GLU A 183 7.89 -20.08 -15.96
CA GLU A 183 7.23 -19.72 -14.72
C GLU A 183 6.42 -20.89 -14.12
N ALA A 184 5.95 -21.82 -14.95
CA ALA A 184 5.33 -23.06 -14.48
C ALA A 184 6.29 -23.87 -13.59
N ALA A 185 7.60 -23.86 -13.89
CA ALA A 185 8.61 -24.55 -13.07
C ALA A 185 8.65 -24.05 -11.61
N ALA A 186 8.51 -22.73 -11.41
CA ALA A 186 8.46 -22.15 -10.06
C ALA A 186 7.20 -22.59 -9.30
N VAL A 187 6.06 -22.69 -9.99
CA VAL A 187 4.80 -23.14 -9.39
C VAL A 187 4.87 -24.62 -9.03
N LEU A 188 5.45 -25.47 -9.88
CA LEU A 188 5.70 -26.88 -9.60
C LEU A 188 6.58 -27.07 -8.36
N ASN A 189 7.66 -26.29 -8.24
CA ASN A 189 8.51 -26.30 -7.05
C ASN A 189 7.72 -25.89 -5.78
N ASN A 190 6.87 -24.87 -5.88
CA ASN A 190 6.03 -24.44 -4.77
C ASN A 190 5.02 -25.51 -4.34
N LEU A 191 4.39 -26.22 -5.29
CA LEU A 191 3.53 -27.38 -4.99
C LEU A 191 4.31 -28.47 -4.26
N GLY A 192 5.52 -28.78 -4.72
CA GLY A 192 6.44 -29.70 -4.04
C GLY A 192 6.69 -29.29 -2.59
N ASN A 193 7.02 -28.01 -2.36
CA ASN A 193 7.25 -27.48 -1.01
C ASN A 193 6.01 -27.58 -0.12
N VAL A 194 4.80 -27.30 -0.65
CA VAL A 194 3.56 -27.47 0.13
C VAL A 194 3.35 -28.93 0.55
N GLN A 195 3.63 -29.88 -0.33
CA GLN A 195 3.55 -31.30 0.01
C GLN A 195 4.61 -31.73 1.04
N GLN A 196 5.82 -31.15 0.98
CA GLN A 196 6.83 -31.33 2.04
C GLN A 196 6.34 -30.79 3.38
N ASP A 197 5.72 -29.60 3.40
CA ASP A 197 5.13 -28.99 4.59
C ASP A 197 4.01 -29.86 5.19
N LEU A 198 3.26 -30.57 4.34
CA LEU A 198 2.24 -31.55 4.72
C LEU A 198 2.80 -32.92 5.15
N GLY A 199 4.10 -33.18 4.92
CA GLY A 199 4.75 -34.47 5.19
C GLY A 199 4.50 -35.55 4.13
N ASP A 200 3.82 -35.23 3.03
CA ASP A 200 3.65 -36.15 1.89
C ASP A 200 4.87 -36.06 0.96
N TYR A 201 5.95 -36.73 1.37
CA TYR A 201 7.21 -36.72 0.63
C TYR A 201 7.13 -37.45 -0.71
N ALA A 202 6.14 -38.33 -0.91
CA ALA A 202 5.92 -39.02 -2.18
C ALA A 202 5.27 -38.08 -3.20
N ALA A 203 4.19 -37.39 -2.81
CA ALA A 203 3.59 -36.35 -3.64
C ALA A 203 4.55 -35.20 -3.91
N ALA A 204 5.34 -34.79 -2.90
CA ALA A 204 6.36 -33.77 -3.08
C ALA A 204 7.42 -34.16 -4.12
N GLU A 205 7.85 -35.42 -4.14
CA GLU A 205 8.82 -35.92 -5.12
C GLU A 205 8.30 -35.82 -6.56
N ASP A 206 7.03 -36.13 -6.82
CA ASP A 206 6.43 -35.99 -8.16
C ASP A 206 6.51 -34.54 -8.67
N TRP A 207 6.03 -33.59 -7.86
CA TRP A 207 6.05 -32.17 -8.21
C TRP A 207 7.47 -31.62 -8.39
N LEU A 208 8.40 -31.99 -7.50
CA LEU A 208 9.80 -31.56 -7.57
C LEU A 208 10.53 -32.18 -8.76
N GLN A 209 10.24 -33.43 -9.15
CA GLN A 209 10.83 -34.02 -10.36
C GLN A 209 10.35 -33.31 -11.63
N ARG A 210 9.07 -32.91 -11.69
CA ARG A 210 8.55 -32.08 -12.80
C ARG A 210 9.21 -30.70 -12.83
N ALA A 211 9.40 -30.07 -11.67
CA ALA A 211 10.12 -28.81 -11.56
C ALA A 211 11.60 -28.95 -12.01
N LEU A 212 12.26 -30.02 -11.60
CA LEU A 212 13.65 -30.34 -11.98
C LEU A 212 13.81 -30.48 -13.49
N ALA A 213 12.91 -31.23 -14.14
CA ALA A 213 12.90 -31.38 -15.59
C ALA A 213 12.70 -30.04 -16.30
N ALA A 214 11.76 -29.22 -15.82
CA ALA A 214 11.51 -27.91 -16.38
C ALA A 214 12.69 -26.95 -16.21
N TYR A 215 13.36 -26.92 -15.06
CA TYR A 215 14.55 -26.07 -14.85
C TYR A 215 15.77 -26.53 -15.64
N ARG A 216 15.93 -27.84 -15.86
CA ARG A 216 16.97 -28.35 -16.76
C ARG A 216 16.73 -27.92 -18.20
N ALA A 217 15.49 -28.02 -18.69
CA ALA A 217 15.13 -27.55 -20.03
C ALA A 217 15.37 -26.03 -20.21
N GLN A 218 15.30 -25.27 -19.13
CA GLN A 218 15.58 -23.82 -19.11
C GLN A 218 17.07 -23.48 -18.91
N ALA A 219 17.97 -24.47 -18.83
CA ALA A 219 19.38 -24.25 -18.50
C ALA A 219 19.57 -23.36 -17.26
N SER A 220 18.81 -23.66 -16.19
CA SER A 220 18.75 -22.89 -14.94
C SER A 220 19.46 -23.65 -13.79
N PRO A 221 20.81 -23.71 -13.79
CA PRO A 221 21.57 -24.61 -12.92
C PRO A 221 21.37 -24.30 -11.43
N ARG A 222 21.16 -23.03 -11.05
CA ARG A 222 20.89 -22.67 -9.65
C ARG A 222 19.61 -23.29 -9.14
N GLN A 223 18.55 -23.18 -9.94
CA GLN A 223 17.22 -23.70 -9.60
C GLN A 223 17.25 -25.23 -9.61
N VAL A 224 17.96 -25.86 -10.56
CA VAL A 224 18.24 -27.30 -10.56
C VAL A 224 18.87 -27.72 -9.23
N ALA A 225 19.92 -27.03 -8.77
CA ALA A 225 20.60 -27.34 -7.51
C ALA A 225 19.66 -27.25 -6.30
N HIS A 226 18.84 -26.19 -6.21
CA HIS A 226 17.87 -26.04 -5.13
C HIS A 226 16.82 -27.16 -5.12
N VAL A 227 16.32 -27.58 -6.29
CA VAL A 227 15.35 -28.67 -6.38
C VAL A 227 15.98 -30.01 -6.00
N LEU A 228 17.22 -30.27 -6.45
CA LEU A 228 17.96 -31.48 -6.08
C LEU A 228 18.16 -31.60 -4.57
N GLU A 229 18.43 -30.48 -3.91
CA GLU A 229 18.54 -30.44 -2.46
C GLU A 229 17.20 -30.72 -1.76
N SER A 230 16.10 -30.11 -2.19
CA SER A 230 14.77 -30.43 -1.66
C SER A 230 14.42 -31.91 -1.83
N LEU A 231 14.76 -32.50 -2.97
CA LEU A 231 14.59 -33.93 -3.23
C LEU A 231 15.49 -34.80 -2.32
N ALA A 232 16.72 -34.37 -2.05
CA ALA A 232 17.60 -35.08 -1.13
C ALA A 232 17.06 -35.07 0.31
N LEU A 233 16.45 -33.97 0.74
CA LEU A 233 15.77 -33.91 2.03
C LEU A 233 14.55 -34.85 2.08
N ASN A 234 13.77 -34.97 0.99
CA ASN A 234 12.72 -35.97 0.88
C ASN A 234 13.27 -37.40 1.00
N ASP A 235 14.35 -37.70 0.30
CA ASP A 235 15.01 -39.00 0.37
C ASP A 235 15.44 -39.34 1.80
N ARG A 236 16.02 -38.38 2.52
CA ARG A 236 16.40 -38.53 3.94
C ARG A 236 15.20 -38.85 4.82
N ARG A 237 14.09 -38.12 4.65
CA ARG A 237 12.84 -38.39 5.38
C ARG A 237 12.25 -39.77 5.07
N ARG A 238 12.54 -40.30 3.88
CA ARG A 238 12.17 -41.65 3.43
C ARG A 238 13.27 -42.70 3.65
N GLN A 239 14.35 -42.37 4.38
CA GLN A 239 15.48 -43.26 4.67
C GLN A 239 16.21 -43.81 3.41
N ARG A 240 16.19 -43.06 2.29
CA ARG A 240 16.90 -43.38 1.05
C ARG A 240 18.24 -42.65 0.97
N ASP A 241 19.13 -42.96 1.91
CA ASP A 241 20.32 -42.14 2.17
C ASP A 241 21.33 -42.07 1.02
N ASP A 242 21.54 -43.16 0.27
CA ASP A 242 22.42 -43.13 -0.90
C ASP A 242 21.83 -42.28 -2.05
N ALA A 243 20.51 -42.29 -2.21
CA ALA A 243 19.83 -41.43 -3.17
C ALA A 243 19.92 -39.95 -2.75
N ALA A 244 19.77 -39.67 -1.45
CA ALA A 244 19.93 -38.33 -0.90
C ALA A 244 21.35 -37.80 -1.14
N ARG A 245 22.36 -38.63 -0.86
CA ARG A 245 23.77 -38.30 -1.09
C ARG A 245 24.01 -37.94 -2.55
N ALA A 246 23.59 -38.80 -3.49
CA ALA A 246 23.80 -38.56 -4.92
C ALA A 246 23.16 -37.24 -5.38
N LYS A 247 21.97 -36.89 -4.86
CA LYS A 247 21.31 -35.63 -5.17
C LYS A 247 22.02 -34.41 -4.56
N LEU A 248 22.55 -34.52 -3.34
CA LEU A 248 23.36 -33.46 -2.73
C LEU A 248 24.68 -33.24 -3.47
N GLU A 249 25.37 -34.31 -3.88
CA GLU A 249 26.59 -34.20 -4.69
C GLU A 249 26.29 -33.55 -6.06
N ALA A 250 25.17 -33.90 -6.70
CA ALA A 250 24.73 -33.23 -7.92
C ALA A 250 24.42 -31.73 -7.67
N ALA A 251 23.73 -31.39 -6.59
CA ALA A 251 23.46 -30.01 -6.22
C ALA A 251 24.75 -29.21 -5.97
N TRP A 252 25.74 -29.83 -5.30
CA TRP A 252 27.07 -29.23 -5.09
C TRP A 252 27.74 -28.88 -6.42
N SER A 253 27.76 -29.80 -7.38
CA SER A 253 28.35 -29.58 -8.71
C SER A 253 27.68 -28.44 -9.46
N GLU A 254 26.35 -28.35 -9.40
CA GLU A 254 25.59 -27.26 -10.02
C GLU A 254 25.92 -25.89 -9.40
N PHE A 255 26.05 -25.81 -8.07
CA PHE A 255 26.42 -24.55 -7.38
C PHE A 255 27.88 -24.13 -7.63
N ALA A 256 28.80 -25.09 -7.78
CA ALA A 256 30.22 -24.80 -8.01
C ALA A 256 30.46 -23.96 -9.26
N GLY A 257 29.61 -24.08 -10.27
CA GLY A 257 29.69 -23.27 -11.50
C GLY A 257 29.25 -21.81 -11.34
N GLN A 258 28.71 -21.38 -10.19
CA GLN A 258 27.86 -20.18 -10.11
C GLN A 258 28.28 -19.11 -9.09
N ARG A 259 29.54 -19.15 -8.60
CA ARG A 259 30.02 -18.29 -7.49
C ARG A 259 29.09 -18.32 -6.27
N ALA A 260 28.44 -19.45 -6.03
CA ALA A 260 27.41 -19.62 -5.00
C ALA A 260 27.98 -20.16 -3.68
N ALA A 261 29.00 -19.48 -3.14
CA ALA A 261 29.76 -19.98 -1.97
C ALA A 261 28.88 -20.28 -0.75
N ARG A 262 27.87 -19.45 -0.47
CA ARG A 262 26.92 -19.71 0.64
C ARG A 262 26.05 -20.95 0.41
N ASP A 263 25.63 -21.18 -0.83
CA ASP A 263 24.86 -22.38 -1.18
C ASP A 263 25.75 -23.63 -1.12
N GLN A 264 26.99 -23.54 -1.59
CA GLN A 264 27.97 -24.61 -1.45
C GLN A 264 28.28 -24.96 0.01
N LEU A 265 28.47 -23.96 0.88
CA LEU A 265 28.66 -24.18 2.32
C LEU A 265 27.52 -24.99 2.93
N ARG A 266 26.27 -24.64 2.56
CA ARG A 266 25.07 -25.31 3.05
C ARG A 266 25.00 -26.77 2.56
N VAL A 267 25.23 -27.02 1.27
CA VAL A 267 25.24 -28.38 0.71
C VAL A 267 26.38 -29.23 1.29
N ALA A 268 27.58 -28.68 1.45
CA ALA A 268 28.69 -29.37 2.09
C ALA A 268 28.39 -29.72 3.55
N THR A 269 27.67 -28.86 4.27
CA THR A 269 27.21 -29.14 5.64
C THR A 269 26.20 -30.30 5.66
N HIS A 270 25.25 -30.34 4.71
CA HIS A 270 24.32 -31.47 4.57
C HIS A 270 25.04 -32.78 4.27
N LEU A 271 26.03 -32.77 3.37
CA LEU A 271 26.85 -33.94 3.04
C LEU A 271 27.71 -34.40 4.22
N ALA A 272 28.41 -33.47 4.89
CA ALA A 272 29.19 -33.76 6.09
C ALA A 272 28.35 -34.45 7.15
N ARG A 273 27.16 -33.91 7.42
CA ARG A 273 26.23 -34.46 8.40
C ARG A 273 25.72 -35.85 8.01
N LEU A 274 25.30 -36.02 6.76
CA LEU A 274 24.84 -37.31 6.23
C LEU A 274 25.91 -38.39 6.37
N GLU A 275 27.13 -38.11 5.90
CA GLU A 275 28.23 -39.07 5.96
C GLU A 275 28.62 -39.42 7.40
N ALA A 276 28.61 -38.43 8.31
CA ALA A 276 28.91 -38.65 9.72
C ALA A 276 27.84 -39.51 10.41
N GLU A 277 26.55 -39.31 10.09
CA GLU A 277 25.44 -40.14 10.60
C GLU A 277 25.52 -41.59 10.09
N LEU A 278 26.03 -41.80 8.87
CA LEU A 278 26.26 -43.12 8.29
C LEU A 278 27.58 -43.77 8.78
N GLY A 279 28.35 -43.10 9.63
CA GLY A 279 29.65 -43.58 10.12
C GLY A 279 30.77 -43.59 9.06
N ARG A 280 30.56 -42.91 7.92
CA ARG A 280 31.52 -42.79 6.81
C ARG A 280 32.52 -41.66 7.11
N ASN A 281 33.33 -41.84 8.14
CA ASN A 281 34.14 -40.77 8.74
C ASN A 281 35.09 -40.07 7.76
N ASP A 282 35.74 -40.81 6.85
CA ASP A 282 36.65 -40.20 5.87
C ASP A 282 35.92 -39.27 4.90
N ALA A 283 34.75 -39.70 4.41
CA ALA A 283 33.90 -38.90 3.55
C ALA A 283 33.33 -37.69 4.30
N ALA A 284 32.91 -37.89 5.55
CA ALA A 284 32.45 -36.80 6.42
C ALA A 284 33.55 -35.75 6.61
N ASN A 285 34.77 -36.16 6.98
CA ASN A 285 35.91 -35.27 7.19
C ASN A 285 36.29 -34.50 5.91
N ALA A 286 36.20 -35.12 4.74
CA ALA A 286 36.42 -34.44 3.47
C ALA A 286 35.39 -33.33 3.22
N TRP A 287 34.12 -33.56 3.51
CA TRP A 287 33.07 -32.54 3.40
C TRP A 287 33.16 -31.45 4.47
N ILE A 288 33.54 -31.82 5.70
CA ILE A 288 33.79 -30.87 6.79
C ILE A 288 34.92 -29.91 6.40
N ALA A 289 36.03 -30.41 5.86
CA ALA A 289 37.15 -29.57 5.43
C ALA A 289 36.72 -28.55 4.37
N ARG A 290 35.94 -28.97 3.36
CA ARG A 290 35.38 -28.07 2.34
C ARG A 290 34.45 -27.02 2.94
N ALA A 291 33.57 -27.41 3.86
CA ALA A 291 32.66 -26.48 4.53
C ALA A 291 33.41 -25.45 5.38
N LEU A 292 34.45 -25.86 6.12
CA LEU A 292 35.26 -24.96 6.93
C LEU A 292 36.04 -23.96 6.06
N ASP A 293 36.66 -24.42 4.97
CA ASP A 293 37.38 -23.55 4.02
C ASP A 293 36.47 -22.45 3.44
N ILE A 294 35.28 -22.85 2.96
CA ILE A 294 34.28 -21.90 2.46
C ILE A 294 33.83 -20.96 3.58
N GLY A 295 33.53 -21.48 4.78
CA GLY A 295 33.14 -20.69 5.94
C GLY A 295 34.19 -19.63 6.31
N THR A 296 35.47 -19.98 6.32
CA THR A 296 36.58 -19.05 6.55
C THR A 296 36.63 -17.96 5.48
N SER A 297 36.49 -18.31 4.20
CA SER A 297 36.45 -17.32 3.10
C SER A 297 35.29 -16.34 3.24
N LEU A 298 34.15 -16.80 3.77
CA LEU A 298 32.95 -16.00 4.03
C LEU A 298 32.99 -15.27 5.37
N LYS A 299 34.02 -15.48 6.19
CA LYS A 299 34.13 -14.98 7.58
C LYS A 299 32.92 -15.39 8.43
N GLN A 300 32.42 -16.61 8.21
CA GLN A 300 31.31 -17.20 8.95
C GLN A 300 31.83 -18.23 9.95
N SER A 301 31.37 -18.14 11.20
CA SER A 301 31.64 -19.16 12.21
C SER A 301 30.97 -20.49 11.82
N PRO A 302 31.56 -21.64 12.17
CA PRO A 302 30.94 -22.95 11.93
C PRO A 302 29.55 -23.04 12.55
N THR A 303 28.60 -23.57 11.79
CA THR A 303 27.23 -23.82 12.28
C THR A 303 27.24 -24.99 13.26
N LEU A 304 26.22 -25.05 14.13
CA LEU A 304 26.05 -26.17 15.05
C LEU A 304 25.97 -27.52 14.33
N ALA A 305 25.28 -27.58 13.20
CA ALA A 305 25.19 -28.77 12.35
C ALA A 305 26.57 -29.24 11.85
N LEU A 306 27.45 -28.31 11.45
CA LEU A 306 28.81 -28.65 11.00
C LEU A 306 29.69 -29.14 12.15
N LEU A 307 29.62 -28.48 13.32
CA LEU A 307 30.35 -28.90 14.52
C LEU A 307 29.87 -30.27 15.02
N LEU A 308 28.57 -30.54 14.94
CA LEU A 308 28.00 -31.84 15.28
C LEU A 308 28.50 -32.93 14.32
N ALA A 309 28.52 -32.66 13.01
CA ALA A 309 29.08 -33.59 12.03
C ALA A 309 30.57 -33.86 12.31
N GLN A 310 31.34 -32.83 12.66
CA GLN A 310 32.74 -32.96 13.04
C GLN A 310 32.94 -33.79 14.30
N ALA A 311 32.11 -33.57 15.33
CA ALA A 311 32.18 -34.33 16.56
C ALA A 311 31.81 -35.82 16.36
N ARG A 312 30.87 -36.12 15.45
CA ARG A 312 30.49 -37.49 15.06
C ARG A 312 31.59 -38.21 14.28
N ALA A 313 32.27 -37.51 13.36
CA ALA A 313 33.30 -38.10 12.52
C ALA A 313 34.62 -38.40 13.26
N GLN A 314 34.76 -37.95 14.52
CA GLN A 314 35.92 -38.25 15.35
C GLN A 314 35.80 -39.59 16.06
N THR A 315 36.88 -40.36 16.03
CA THR A 315 36.97 -41.71 16.60
C THR A 315 37.30 -41.74 18.09
N ALA A 316 37.82 -40.64 18.65
CA ALA A 316 38.19 -40.55 20.06
C ALA A 316 36.95 -40.62 20.98
N ALA A 317 36.96 -41.52 21.97
CA ALA A 317 35.95 -41.63 23.02
C ALA A 317 36.13 -40.55 24.13
N GLY A 318 35.04 -40.15 24.80
CA GLY A 318 35.09 -39.17 25.92
C GLY A 318 35.47 -37.70 25.58
N GLU A 319 35.29 -36.78 26.50
CA GLU A 319 35.42 -35.30 26.34
C GLU A 319 36.77 -34.76 25.82
N ALA A 320 37.79 -35.62 25.63
CA ALA A 320 39.10 -35.24 25.12
C ALA A 320 39.10 -34.80 23.64
N SER A 321 37.97 -34.93 22.94
CA SER A 321 37.80 -34.49 21.56
C SER A 321 37.68 -32.96 21.45
N PRO A 322 38.59 -32.27 20.72
CA PRO A 322 38.49 -30.82 20.50
C PRO A 322 37.18 -30.41 19.81
N ALA A 323 36.62 -31.27 18.94
CA ALA A 323 35.35 -30.98 18.27
C ALA A 323 34.15 -31.01 19.23
N ARG A 324 34.15 -31.90 20.22
CA ARG A 324 33.11 -31.91 21.27
C ARG A 324 33.20 -30.70 22.19
N GLN A 325 34.41 -30.24 22.50
CA GLN A 325 34.61 -29.00 23.25
C GLN A 325 34.12 -27.79 22.46
N ALA A 326 34.44 -27.70 21.17
CA ALA A 326 33.93 -26.64 20.29
C ALA A 326 32.40 -26.67 20.16
N LEU A 327 31.81 -27.86 20.03
CA LEU A 327 30.36 -28.06 19.99
C LEU A 327 29.69 -27.56 21.27
N ARG A 328 30.22 -27.93 22.45
CA ARG A 328 29.65 -27.47 23.73
C ARG A 328 29.84 -25.97 23.94
N ALA A 329 30.98 -25.41 23.55
CA ALA A 329 31.22 -23.97 23.61
C ALA A 329 30.20 -23.18 22.78
N ARG A 330 29.87 -23.67 21.58
CA ARG A 330 28.82 -23.10 20.72
C ARG A 330 27.43 -23.24 21.33
N LEU A 331 27.10 -24.39 21.93
CA LEU A 331 25.83 -24.57 22.63
C LEU A 331 25.68 -23.62 23.83
N ALA A 332 26.77 -23.35 24.54
CA ALA A 332 26.78 -22.45 25.69
C ALA A 332 26.64 -20.97 25.31
N SER A 333 27.07 -20.56 24.10
CA SER A 333 26.88 -19.18 23.64
C SER A 333 25.43 -18.86 23.26
N GLY A 334 24.59 -19.87 23.00
CA GLY A 334 23.17 -19.69 22.71
C GLY A 334 22.89 -18.97 21.37
N ASP A 335 23.89 -18.88 20.51
CA ASP A 335 23.85 -18.10 19.28
C ASP A 335 22.92 -18.69 18.22
N GLY A 336 21.78 -18.08 17.93
CA GLY A 336 21.04 -18.15 16.64
C GLY A 336 20.74 -19.52 15.99
N ASP A 337 21.11 -20.64 16.61
CA ASP A 337 21.08 -21.98 16.04
C ASP A 337 19.67 -22.56 16.15
N ALA A 338 19.31 -23.41 15.18
CA ALA A 338 18.01 -24.07 15.17
C ALA A 338 17.84 -24.93 16.43
N ILE A 339 16.66 -24.85 17.07
CA ILE A 339 16.39 -25.59 18.31
C ILE A 339 16.55 -27.09 18.10
N ALA A 340 16.11 -27.60 16.93
CA ALA A 340 16.28 -28.99 16.53
C ALA A 340 17.76 -29.44 16.55
N ASP A 341 18.67 -28.62 16.01
CA ASP A 341 20.10 -28.93 16.01
C ASP A 341 20.68 -28.89 17.44
N ARG A 342 20.16 -28.02 18.33
CA ARG A 342 20.54 -28.00 19.75
C ARG A 342 20.10 -29.26 20.48
N VAL A 343 18.87 -29.70 20.26
CA VAL A 343 18.34 -30.95 20.81
C VAL A 343 19.23 -32.13 20.39
N GLU A 344 19.55 -32.20 19.11
CA GLU A 344 20.38 -33.27 18.55
C GLU A 344 21.81 -33.24 19.10
N ALA A 345 22.43 -32.06 19.18
CA ALA A 345 23.78 -31.89 19.68
C ALA A 345 23.89 -32.25 21.17
N TRP A 346 22.95 -31.82 22.01
CA TRP A 346 22.93 -32.21 23.43
C TRP A 346 22.73 -33.71 23.63
N ARG A 347 21.84 -34.35 22.85
CA ARG A 347 21.66 -35.80 22.89
C ARG A 347 22.92 -36.55 22.47
N PHE A 348 23.61 -36.05 21.44
CA PHE A 348 24.88 -36.61 21.00
C PHE A 348 25.96 -36.50 22.10
N LEU A 349 26.11 -35.32 22.71
CA LEU A 349 27.07 -35.11 23.80
C LEU A 349 26.77 -36.02 25.01
N ALA A 350 25.50 -36.17 25.37
CA ALA A 350 25.09 -37.09 26.43
C ALA A 350 25.54 -38.53 26.16
N GLN A 351 25.25 -39.06 24.96
CA GLN A 351 25.66 -40.41 24.56
C GLN A 351 27.19 -40.55 24.54
N ALA A 352 27.90 -39.51 24.11
CA ALA A 352 29.35 -39.52 24.05
C ALA A 352 30.01 -39.46 25.44
N SER A 353 29.38 -38.76 26.40
CA SER A 353 29.77 -38.72 27.82
C SER A 353 29.52 -40.06 28.50
N GLU A 354 28.36 -40.69 28.24
CA GLU A 354 28.01 -42.02 28.74
C GLU A 354 29.01 -43.09 28.26
N ARG A 355 29.32 -43.13 26.95
CA ARG A 355 30.37 -44.01 26.40
C ARG A 355 31.75 -43.72 26.96
N GLY A 356 32.00 -42.49 27.38
CA GLY A 356 33.24 -42.05 28.02
C GLY A 356 33.31 -42.36 29.52
N GLY A 357 32.25 -42.92 30.12
CA GLY A 357 32.19 -43.24 31.55
C GLY A 357 31.84 -42.05 32.46
N ASP A 358 31.46 -40.90 31.90
CA ASP A 358 31.11 -39.68 32.65
C ASP A 358 29.58 -39.56 32.81
N ALA A 359 29.04 -40.34 33.75
CA ALA A 359 27.60 -40.43 33.99
C ALA A 359 27.00 -39.11 34.49
N GLU A 360 27.73 -38.35 35.31
CA GLU A 360 27.26 -37.06 35.83
C GLU A 360 27.06 -36.06 34.69
N ARG A 361 28.04 -35.97 33.79
CA ARG A 361 27.96 -35.12 32.61
C ARG A 361 26.90 -35.59 31.61
N ALA A 362 26.77 -36.90 31.40
CA ALA A 362 25.72 -37.45 30.54
C ALA A 362 24.33 -37.03 31.04
N VAL A 363 24.07 -37.10 32.35
CA VAL A 363 22.81 -36.64 32.95
C VAL A 363 22.63 -35.12 32.79
N ALA A 364 23.68 -34.33 32.95
CA ALA A 364 23.62 -32.88 32.74
C ALA A 364 23.25 -32.53 31.28
N ASP A 365 23.90 -33.16 30.30
CA ASP A 365 23.60 -32.97 28.87
C ASP A 365 22.18 -33.44 28.51
N LEU A 366 21.70 -34.55 29.08
CA LEU A 366 20.31 -35.01 28.90
C LEU A 366 19.29 -34.01 29.43
N LYS A 367 19.56 -33.35 30.56
CA LYS A 367 18.69 -32.28 31.07
C LYS A 367 18.61 -31.11 30.09
N GLN A 368 19.74 -30.73 29.48
CA GLN A 368 19.76 -29.69 28.45
C GLN A 368 19.01 -30.11 27.18
N ALA A 369 19.20 -31.36 26.73
CA ALA A 369 18.45 -31.92 25.61
C ALA A 369 16.94 -31.91 25.87
N GLN A 370 16.51 -32.27 27.10
CA GLN A 370 15.11 -32.25 27.49
C GLN A 370 14.56 -30.83 27.52
N ALA A 371 15.29 -29.87 28.08
CA ALA A 371 14.90 -28.46 28.09
C ALA A 371 14.73 -27.92 26.67
N ALA A 372 15.69 -28.19 25.77
CA ALA A 372 15.60 -27.80 24.36
C ALA A 372 14.43 -28.50 23.63
N THR A 373 14.12 -29.76 23.98
CA THR A 373 12.97 -30.49 23.40
C THR A 373 11.64 -29.85 23.81
N VAL A 374 11.52 -29.45 25.08
CA VAL A 374 10.34 -28.72 25.59
C VAL A 374 10.22 -27.36 24.93
N GLU A 375 11.34 -26.65 24.74
CA GLU A 375 11.38 -25.37 24.02
C GLU A 375 10.92 -25.53 22.56
N GLU A 376 11.42 -26.54 21.85
CA GLU A 376 11.03 -26.84 20.46
C GLU A 376 9.53 -27.14 20.35
N ALA A 377 9.00 -27.98 21.23
CA ALA A 377 7.59 -28.32 21.26
C ALA A 377 6.71 -27.10 21.54
N THR A 378 7.11 -26.28 22.53
CA THR A 378 6.41 -25.04 22.90
C THR A 378 6.43 -24.05 21.75
N ARG A 379 7.58 -23.87 21.09
CA ARG A 379 7.71 -22.99 19.92
C ARG A 379 6.85 -23.45 18.77
N THR A 380 6.87 -24.74 18.44
CA THR A 380 6.03 -25.33 17.38
C THR A 380 4.54 -25.12 17.67
N GLN A 381 4.12 -25.31 18.92
CA GLN A 381 2.75 -25.04 19.33
C GLN A 381 2.39 -23.55 19.18
N ASN A 382 3.26 -22.64 19.62
CA ASN A 382 3.06 -21.20 19.50
C ASN A 382 3.00 -20.75 18.02
N GLU A 383 3.86 -21.28 17.16
CA GLU A 383 3.86 -21.02 15.72
C GLU A 383 2.55 -21.48 15.07
N ARG A 384 2.03 -22.66 15.45
CA ARG A 384 0.71 -23.12 15.00
C ARG A 384 -0.39 -22.17 15.46
N ILE A 385 -0.43 -21.79 16.74
CA ILE A 385 -1.43 -20.85 17.26
C ILE A 385 -1.37 -19.52 16.51
N ALA A 386 -0.18 -18.98 16.28
CA ALA A 386 0.01 -17.74 15.52
C ALA A 386 -0.50 -17.88 14.08
N GLN A 387 -0.20 -19.00 13.40
CA GLN A 387 -0.74 -19.30 12.07
C GLN A 387 -2.28 -19.32 12.08
N TRP A 388 -2.91 -19.96 13.06
CA TRP A 388 -4.37 -19.98 13.20
C TRP A 388 -4.96 -18.58 13.40
N GLN A 389 -4.35 -17.76 14.25
CA GLN A 389 -4.77 -16.37 14.48
C GLN A 389 -4.72 -15.56 13.19
N VAL A 390 -3.62 -15.68 12.44
CA VAL A 390 -3.45 -14.98 11.17
C VAL A 390 -4.47 -15.46 10.12
N ARG A 391 -4.75 -16.77 10.04
CA ARG A 391 -5.81 -17.28 9.14
C ARG A 391 -7.18 -16.70 9.47
N LEU A 392 -7.51 -16.61 10.76
CA LEU A 392 -8.77 -16.02 11.20
C LEU A 392 -8.84 -14.54 10.81
N ASP A 393 -7.79 -13.76 11.08
CA ASP A 393 -7.71 -12.34 10.71
C ASP A 393 -7.83 -12.13 9.19
N VAL A 394 -7.12 -12.94 8.38
CA VAL A 394 -7.26 -12.93 6.91
C VAL A 394 -8.73 -13.17 6.52
N ALA A 395 -9.35 -14.22 7.07
CA ALA A 395 -10.72 -14.59 6.73
C ALA A 395 -11.74 -13.50 7.14
N GLU A 396 -11.57 -12.90 8.32
CA GLU A 396 -12.40 -11.79 8.79
C GLU A 396 -12.24 -10.56 7.91
N LYS A 397 -10.99 -10.17 7.59
CA LYS A 397 -10.72 -9.01 6.74
C LYS A 397 -11.24 -9.21 5.32
N VAL A 398 -11.14 -10.40 4.76
CA VAL A 398 -11.71 -10.73 3.45
C VAL A 398 -13.24 -10.58 3.47
N LYS A 399 -13.92 -11.07 4.52
CA LYS A 399 -15.37 -10.89 4.70
C LYS A 399 -15.75 -9.42 4.85
N GLU A 400 -15.02 -8.67 5.66
CA GLU A 400 -15.22 -7.23 5.87
C GLU A 400 -15.08 -6.47 4.55
N ILE A 401 -14.03 -6.74 3.78
CA ILE A 401 -13.80 -6.13 2.47
C ILE A 401 -14.91 -6.50 1.47
N ALA A 402 -15.39 -7.75 1.48
CA ALA A 402 -16.50 -8.16 0.64
C ALA A 402 -17.78 -7.38 0.95
N ALA A 403 -18.14 -7.26 2.24
CA ALA A 403 -19.30 -6.49 2.69
C ALA A 403 -19.17 -4.99 2.36
N LEU A 404 -17.99 -4.41 2.55
CA LEU A 404 -17.70 -3.02 2.16
C LEU A 404 -17.82 -2.82 0.65
N ARG A 405 -17.34 -3.76 -0.17
CA ARG A 405 -17.47 -3.70 -1.63
C ARG A 405 -18.92 -3.74 -2.08
N GLU A 406 -19.76 -4.56 -1.46
CA GLU A 406 -21.19 -4.59 -1.74
C GLU A 406 -21.86 -3.26 -1.40
N THR A 407 -21.56 -2.72 -0.22
CA THR A 407 -22.07 -1.42 0.23
C THR A 407 -21.64 -0.29 -0.72
N ASN A 408 -20.36 -0.26 -1.11
CA ASN A 408 -19.82 0.73 -2.04
C ASN A 408 -20.46 0.61 -3.42
N ARG A 409 -20.71 -0.61 -3.93
CA ARG A 409 -21.42 -0.83 -5.19
C ARG A 409 -22.85 -0.31 -5.12
N ALA A 410 -23.54 -0.55 -4.01
CA ALA A 410 -24.89 -0.03 -3.80
C ALA A 410 -24.90 1.50 -3.79
N GLN A 411 -23.99 2.14 -3.05
CA GLN A 411 -23.84 3.59 -3.01
C GLN A 411 -23.48 4.19 -4.37
N ALA A 412 -22.60 3.54 -5.13
CA ALA A 412 -22.23 3.97 -6.48
C ALA A 412 -23.45 3.95 -7.43
N ARG A 413 -24.30 2.92 -7.34
CA ARG A 413 -25.55 2.83 -8.10
C ARG A 413 -26.52 3.95 -7.71
N THR A 414 -26.73 4.20 -6.42
CA THR A 414 -27.63 5.27 -5.96
C THR A 414 -27.16 6.64 -6.43
N LEU A 415 -25.85 6.92 -6.38
CA LEU A 415 -25.27 8.16 -6.88
C LEU A 415 -25.42 8.29 -8.41
N ALA A 416 -25.23 7.20 -9.15
CA ALA A 416 -25.43 7.18 -10.60
C ALA A 416 -26.91 7.45 -10.98
N ASP A 417 -27.86 6.89 -10.24
CA ASP A 417 -29.29 7.10 -10.43
C ASP A 417 -29.69 8.54 -10.09
N GLU A 418 -29.16 9.11 -9.00
CA GLU A 418 -29.32 10.52 -8.68
C GLU A 418 -28.74 11.44 -9.77
N GLY A 419 -27.54 11.15 -10.23
CA GLY A 419 -26.90 11.90 -11.33
C GLY A 419 -27.72 11.84 -12.62
N SER A 420 -28.32 10.69 -12.93
CA SER A 420 -29.20 10.53 -14.10
C SER A 420 -30.52 11.31 -13.94
N ARG A 421 -31.13 11.27 -12.75
CA ARG A 421 -32.32 12.09 -12.43
C ARG A 421 -32.03 13.59 -12.52
N TRP A 422 -30.86 14.04 -12.05
CA TRP A 422 -30.44 15.43 -12.17
C TRP A 422 -30.24 15.86 -13.63
N ARG A 423 -29.61 15.03 -14.45
CA ARG A 423 -29.46 15.28 -15.89
C ARG A 423 -30.81 15.40 -16.60
N LEU A 424 -31.77 14.52 -16.29
CA LEU A 424 -33.13 14.59 -16.83
C LEU A 424 -33.87 15.86 -16.41
N ARG A 425 -33.80 16.22 -15.12
CA ARG A 425 -34.42 17.47 -14.61
C ARG A 425 -33.80 18.72 -15.24
N LEU A 426 -32.48 18.75 -15.38
CA LEU A 426 -31.78 19.86 -16.03
C LEU A 426 -32.15 19.96 -17.51
N GLY A 427 -32.19 18.83 -18.23
CA GLY A 427 -32.63 18.78 -19.62
C GLY A 427 -34.07 19.29 -19.80
N ALA A 428 -34.99 18.86 -18.93
CA ALA A 428 -36.37 19.35 -18.94
C ALA A 428 -36.48 20.85 -18.65
N ALA A 429 -35.70 21.37 -17.70
CA ALA A 429 -35.66 22.80 -17.39
C ALA A 429 -35.11 23.63 -18.55
N LEU A 430 -34.05 23.15 -19.23
CA LEU A 430 -33.49 23.80 -20.41
C LEU A 430 -34.47 23.79 -21.59
N ALA A 431 -35.17 22.67 -21.81
CA ALA A 431 -36.21 22.58 -22.83
C ALA A 431 -37.37 23.55 -22.55
N LEU A 432 -37.84 23.61 -21.29
CA LEU A 432 -38.88 24.56 -20.88
C LEU A 432 -38.42 26.00 -21.07
N PHE A 433 -37.19 26.33 -20.70
CA PHE A 433 -36.61 27.66 -20.92
C PHE A 433 -36.58 28.01 -22.41
N ALA A 434 -36.15 27.09 -23.27
CA ALA A 434 -36.14 27.30 -24.72
C ALA A 434 -37.55 27.53 -25.29
N ILE A 435 -38.56 26.81 -24.81
CA ILE A 435 -39.97 27.00 -25.19
C ILE A 435 -40.46 28.39 -24.77
N VAL A 436 -40.21 28.80 -23.52
CA VAL A 436 -40.63 30.11 -23.00
C VAL A 436 -39.91 31.25 -23.74
N ALA A 437 -38.61 31.13 -23.97
CA ALA A 437 -37.83 32.09 -24.74
C ALA A 437 -38.35 32.20 -26.18
N GLY A 438 -38.64 31.06 -26.83
CA GLY A 438 -39.24 31.03 -28.17
C GLY A 438 -40.61 31.73 -28.22
N ALA A 439 -41.47 31.44 -27.24
CA ALA A 439 -42.78 32.10 -27.11
C ALA A 439 -42.66 33.61 -26.89
N LEU A 440 -41.68 34.06 -26.09
CA LEU A 440 -41.39 35.47 -25.87
C LEU A 440 -40.93 36.16 -27.16
N VAL A 441 -40.02 35.53 -27.91
CA VAL A 441 -39.56 36.04 -29.22
C VAL A 441 -40.74 36.18 -30.19
N VAL A 442 -41.62 35.18 -30.27
CA VAL A 442 -42.83 35.25 -31.11
C VAL A 442 -43.75 36.39 -30.65
N ARG A 443 -43.93 36.57 -29.33
CA ARG A 443 -44.76 37.65 -28.77
C ARG A 443 -44.18 39.03 -29.11
N VAL A 444 -42.88 39.22 -28.94
CA VAL A 444 -42.18 40.47 -29.29
C VAL A 444 -42.28 40.75 -30.78
N ARG A 445 -42.09 39.74 -31.64
CA ARG A 445 -42.27 39.89 -33.10
C ARG A 445 -43.70 40.32 -33.45
N ARG A 446 -44.72 39.72 -32.83
CA ARG A 446 -46.13 40.12 -33.01
C ARG A 446 -46.40 41.54 -32.53
N GLN A 447 -45.87 41.94 -31.37
CA GLN A 447 -46.00 43.31 -30.87
C GLN A 447 -45.33 44.32 -31.79
N ARG A 448 -44.13 44.01 -32.29
CA ARG A 448 -43.42 44.84 -33.25
C ARG A 448 -44.20 45.03 -34.55
N ALA A 449 -44.74 43.94 -35.11
CA ALA A 449 -45.59 44.02 -36.29
C ALA A 449 -46.85 44.87 -36.07
N ARG A 450 -47.47 44.80 -34.88
CA ARG A 450 -48.61 45.66 -34.52
C ARG A 450 -48.22 47.14 -34.43
N LEU A 451 -47.09 47.43 -33.79
CA LEU A 451 -46.55 48.79 -33.66
C LEU A 451 -46.17 49.36 -35.02
N GLU A 452 -45.51 48.58 -35.89
CA GLU A 452 -45.19 48.98 -37.26
C GLU A 452 -46.47 49.28 -38.07
N ALA A 453 -47.52 48.47 -37.92
CA ALA A 453 -48.82 48.73 -38.55
C ALA A 453 -49.55 49.96 -37.95
N GLN A 454 -49.32 50.29 -36.67
CA GLN A 454 -49.80 51.52 -36.06
C GLN A 454 -49.04 52.74 -36.56
N ILE A 455 -47.71 52.66 -36.63
CA ILE A 455 -46.84 53.73 -37.16
C ILE A 455 -47.17 54.01 -38.63
N ALA A 456 -47.42 52.97 -39.44
CA ALA A 456 -47.88 53.12 -40.81
C ALA A 456 -49.20 53.90 -40.87
N ARG A 457 -50.20 53.52 -40.05
CA ARG A 457 -51.46 54.27 -39.95
C ARG A 457 -51.28 55.71 -39.49
N TYR A 458 -50.40 55.97 -38.52
CA TYR A 458 -50.10 57.33 -38.07
C TYR A 458 -49.36 58.13 -39.14
N ARG A 459 -48.51 57.50 -39.97
CA ARG A 459 -47.91 58.15 -41.14
C ARG A 459 -48.96 58.51 -42.18
N ASP A 460 -49.82 57.57 -42.55
CA ASP A 460 -50.90 57.81 -43.50
C ASP A 460 -51.84 58.94 -43.00
N ALA A 461 -52.15 58.95 -41.70
CA ALA A 461 -52.94 60.02 -41.07
C ALA A 461 -52.18 61.36 -41.00
N ALA A 462 -50.87 61.36 -40.73
CA ALA A 462 -50.05 62.57 -40.73
C ALA A 462 -49.84 63.14 -42.14
N GLU A 463 -49.84 62.28 -43.16
CA GLU A 463 -49.81 62.66 -44.57
C GLU A 463 -51.16 63.25 -45.01
N ALA A 464 -52.27 62.67 -44.55
CA ALA A 464 -53.61 63.25 -44.69
C ALA A 464 -53.77 64.60 -43.95
N LEU A 465 -53.19 64.74 -42.77
CA LEU A 465 -53.16 66.01 -42.02
C LEU A 465 -52.20 67.04 -42.66
N ARG A 466 -51.13 66.61 -43.34
CA ARG A 466 -50.27 67.50 -44.15
C ARG A 466 -50.99 68.04 -45.38
N THR A 467 -51.89 67.26 -45.97
CA THR A 467 -52.79 67.77 -47.02
C THR A 467 -53.86 68.72 -46.46
N ASP A 468 -54.26 68.57 -45.19
CA ASP A 468 -55.20 69.48 -44.51
C ASP A 468 -54.55 70.70 -43.84
N ALA A 469 -53.22 70.74 -43.69
CA ALA A 469 -52.45 71.84 -43.07
C ALA A 469 -52.34 73.13 -43.92
N ALA A 470 -53.33 73.39 -44.79
CA ALA A 470 -53.54 74.66 -45.46
C ALA A 470 -54.47 75.63 -44.69
N ALA A 471 -54.76 75.36 -43.41
CA ALA A 471 -55.55 76.28 -42.57
C ALA A 471 -55.06 76.28 -41.10
N PRO A 472 -55.04 77.44 -40.41
CA PRO A 472 -54.49 77.60 -39.07
C PRO A 472 -55.51 77.30 -37.94
N PRO A 473 -55.04 77.18 -36.67
CA PRO A 473 -55.63 76.34 -35.63
C PRO A 473 -56.35 77.12 -34.50
N ASP A 474 -57.12 76.41 -33.66
CA ASP A 474 -57.63 76.92 -32.37
C ASP A 474 -57.49 75.91 -31.21
N GLU A 475 -56.80 76.43 -30.19
CA GLU A 475 -56.80 76.35 -28.71
C GLU A 475 -57.46 75.25 -27.83
N ALA A 476 -56.71 75.01 -26.72
CA ALA A 476 -57.10 74.74 -25.30
C ALA A 476 -57.50 73.30 -24.86
N ALA A 477 -56.69 72.62 -24.02
CA ALA A 477 -56.66 72.59 -22.53
C ALA A 477 -57.68 71.58 -21.94
N ASP A 478 -57.49 70.83 -20.85
CA ASP A 478 -56.62 71.02 -19.68
C ASP A 478 -56.54 69.71 -18.84
N ASP A 479 -55.77 69.80 -17.74
CA ASP A 479 -55.92 69.16 -16.42
C ASP A 479 -54.95 68.08 -15.90
N ALA A 480 -54.53 68.36 -14.67
CA ALA A 480 -53.36 67.90 -13.94
C ALA A 480 -53.71 67.35 -12.54
N ALA A 481 -52.75 66.60 -11.98
CA ALA A 481 -52.35 66.47 -10.56
C ALA A 481 -53.36 66.03 -9.46
N ASN A 482 -52.95 65.10 -8.57
CA ASN A 482 -52.35 65.43 -7.26
C ASN A 482 -51.87 64.19 -6.44
N ALA A 483 -50.90 64.43 -5.56
CA ALA A 483 -50.26 63.51 -4.59
C ALA A 483 -50.95 63.57 -3.20
N PRO A 484 -50.34 63.29 -2.01
CA PRO A 484 -49.29 62.34 -1.53
C PRO A 484 -49.74 61.59 -0.22
N GLY A 485 -48.89 60.75 0.41
CA GLY A 485 -49.13 60.37 1.82
C GLY A 485 -48.36 59.16 2.40
N GLU A 486 -47.47 59.48 3.34
CA GLU A 486 -47.26 58.82 4.65
C GLU A 486 -46.26 57.64 4.81
N ALA A 487 -45.43 57.79 5.85
CA ALA A 487 -44.33 56.93 6.29
C ALA A 487 -44.81 55.78 7.20
N PRO A 488 -44.10 54.63 7.29
CA PRO A 488 -44.47 53.55 8.18
C PRO A 488 -43.79 53.67 9.57
N PRO A 489 -44.45 53.16 10.64
CA PRO A 489 -43.91 53.14 12.00
C PRO A 489 -43.05 51.90 12.29
N ALA A 490 -42.35 52.00 13.42
CA ALA A 490 -41.45 51.02 13.99
C ALA A 490 -42.14 49.79 14.61
N ASP A 491 -41.38 48.70 14.62
CA ASP A 491 -41.30 47.62 15.60
C ASP A 491 -42.57 46.82 15.99
N THR A 492 -42.70 45.66 15.33
CA THR A 492 -43.07 44.41 16.01
C THR A 492 -42.15 43.28 15.51
N VAL A 493 -41.32 42.75 16.39
CA VAL A 493 -40.39 41.64 16.09
C VAL A 493 -41.19 40.35 15.96
N ALA A 494 -41.25 39.81 14.74
CA ALA A 494 -41.94 38.55 14.45
C ALA A 494 -41.19 37.31 15.01
N PRO A 495 -41.88 36.19 15.32
CA PRO A 495 -41.28 34.94 15.83
C PRO A 495 -40.18 34.33 14.94
N ALA A 496 -40.17 34.68 13.65
CA ALA A 496 -39.15 34.26 12.69
C ALA A 496 -37.76 34.85 12.98
N ASP A 497 -37.67 35.95 13.72
CA ASP A 497 -36.41 36.60 14.05
C ASP A 497 -35.73 35.96 15.29
N THR A 498 -36.52 35.52 16.28
CA THR A 498 -36.04 34.86 17.51
C THR A 498 -35.33 33.52 17.22
N PHE A 499 -35.89 32.68 16.35
CA PHE A 499 -35.27 31.40 16.00
C PHE A 499 -33.95 31.57 15.22
N ARG A 500 -33.91 32.54 14.30
CA ARG A 500 -32.69 32.82 13.52
C ARG A 500 -31.57 33.34 14.41
N ARG A 501 -31.90 34.23 15.37
CA ARG A 501 -30.99 34.72 16.41
C ARG A 501 -30.45 33.58 17.26
N ALA A 502 -31.32 32.70 17.77
CA ALA A 502 -30.90 31.56 18.58
C ALA A 502 -29.93 30.61 17.85
N LEU A 503 -30.12 30.38 16.55
CA LEU A 503 -29.20 29.55 15.75
C LEU A 503 -27.81 30.17 15.59
N VAL A 504 -27.75 31.47 15.30
CA VAL A 504 -26.46 32.15 15.13
C VAL A 504 -25.74 32.24 16.48
N GLU A 505 -26.46 32.54 17.55
CA GLU A 505 -25.89 32.62 18.89
C GLU A 505 -25.31 31.27 19.35
N LEU A 506 -26.05 30.17 19.13
CA LEU A 506 -25.55 28.82 19.44
C LEU A 506 -24.32 28.46 18.60
N MET A 507 -24.33 28.79 17.30
CA MET A 507 -23.21 28.48 16.40
C MET A 507 -21.94 29.25 16.80
N VAL A 508 -22.07 30.54 17.08
CA VAL A 508 -20.95 31.39 17.54
C VAL A 508 -20.42 30.90 18.87
N ALA A 509 -21.30 30.57 19.83
CA ALA A 509 -20.89 30.03 21.11
C ALA A 509 -20.14 28.70 20.98
N SER A 510 -20.59 27.81 20.08
CA SER A 510 -19.94 26.51 19.82
C SER A 510 -18.54 26.68 19.25
N VAL A 511 -18.36 27.60 18.29
CA VAL A 511 -17.06 27.89 17.69
C VAL A 511 -16.10 28.51 18.70
N HIS A 512 -16.55 29.50 19.48
CA HIS A 512 -15.70 30.12 20.50
C HIS A 512 -15.29 29.13 21.61
N ALA A 513 -16.20 28.24 22.03
CA ALA A 513 -15.90 27.20 23.01
C ALA A 513 -14.86 26.21 22.47
N TRP A 514 -14.95 25.84 21.19
CA TRP A 514 -13.95 25.04 20.50
C TRP A 514 -12.58 25.73 20.45
N GLU A 515 -12.53 26.98 19.98
CA GLU A 515 -11.27 27.73 19.83
C GLU A 515 -10.57 27.92 21.19
N ARG A 516 -11.32 28.22 22.25
CA ARG A 516 -10.77 28.37 23.60
C ARG A 516 -10.23 27.07 24.17
N SER A 517 -10.99 25.98 24.06
CA SER A 517 -10.63 24.69 24.66
C SER A 517 -9.51 23.97 23.92
N THR A 518 -9.48 24.07 22.58
CA THR A 518 -8.52 23.33 21.75
C THR A 518 -7.35 24.18 21.25
N ARG A 519 -7.47 25.52 21.29
CA ARG A 519 -6.54 26.48 20.66
C ARG A 519 -6.35 26.26 19.16
N THR A 520 -7.35 25.67 18.50
CA THR A 520 -7.33 25.39 17.06
C THR A 520 -8.34 26.23 16.31
N SER A 521 -8.17 26.35 15.00
CA SER A 521 -9.01 27.22 14.18
C SER A 521 -10.42 26.66 13.96
N PRO A 522 -11.41 27.49 13.58
CA PRO A 522 -12.75 27.01 13.21
C PRO A 522 -12.76 26.17 11.93
N VAL A 523 -11.68 26.21 11.13
CA VAL A 523 -11.46 25.30 10.00
C VAL A 523 -11.19 23.90 10.53
N GLU A 524 -10.29 23.75 11.50
CA GLU A 524 -10.02 22.46 12.14
C GLU A 524 -11.24 21.91 12.88
N PHE A 525 -12.08 22.78 13.45
CA PHE A 525 -13.39 22.38 13.99
C PHE A 525 -14.27 21.72 12.92
N ALA A 526 -14.34 22.33 11.73
CA ALA A 526 -15.13 21.81 10.62
C ALA A 526 -14.57 20.47 10.11
N GLU A 527 -13.25 20.32 10.02
CA GLU A 527 -12.59 19.07 9.61
C GLU A 527 -12.79 17.96 10.64
N LYS A 528 -12.54 18.23 11.93
CA LYS A 528 -12.64 17.22 13.00
C LYS A 528 -14.08 16.80 13.27
N SER A 529 -15.03 17.72 13.22
CA SER A 529 -16.44 17.38 13.43
C SER A 529 -17.05 16.63 12.25
N GLY A 530 -16.54 16.81 11.03
CA GLY A 530 -17.12 16.26 9.80
C GLY A 530 -18.52 16.81 9.48
N ILE A 531 -19.02 17.80 10.24
CA ILE A 531 -20.37 18.37 10.10
C ILE A 531 -20.41 19.36 8.93
N TRP A 532 -19.33 20.12 8.75
CA TRP A 532 -19.23 21.19 7.77
C TRP A 532 -18.12 20.88 6.76
N ARG A 533 -18.41 21.01 5.46
CA ARG A 533 -17.41 20.80 4.42
C ARG A 533 -16.37 21.92 4.39
N VAL A 534 -15.10 21.54 4.31
CA VAL A 534 -13.96 22.42 4.09
C VAL A 534 -13.53 22.35 2.63
N HIS A 535 -13.27 23.51 2.03
CA HIS A 535 -12.86 23.67 0.64
C HIS A 535 -11.52 24.42 0.58
N ILE A 536 -10.76 24.21 -0.49
CA ILE A 536 -9.55 24.99 -0.79
C ILE A 536 -9.93 26.03 -1.86
N ASP A 537 -9.89 27.30 -1.48
CA ASP A 537 -10.10 28.44 -2.39
C ASP A 537 -8.82 29.27 -2.40
N ASP A 538 -8.24 29.53 -3.58
CA ASP A 538 -7.02 30.35 -3.75
C ASP A 538 -5.87 29.96 -2.79
N GLY A 539 -5.70 28.64 -2.57
CA GLY A 539 -4.66 28.09 -1.69
C GLY A 539 -4.93 28.24 -0.18
N ARG A 540 -6.15 28.63 0.24
CA ARG A 540 -6.55 28.72 1.66
C ARG A 540 -7.75 27.84 1.96
N LEU A 541 -7.74 27.19 3.11
CA LEU A 541 -8.87 26.39 3.60
C LEU A 541 -10.02 27.32 4.02
N ARG A 542 -11.24 27.01 3.59
CA ARG A 542 -12.47 27.79 3.81
C ARG A 542 -13.64 26.89 4.18
N MET A 543 -14.53 27.38 5.04
CA MET A 543 -15.76 26.70 5.45
C MET A 543 -17.00 27.51 5.06
N ARG A 544 -17.15 27.81 3.76
CA ARG A 544 -18.18 28.73 3.21
C ARG A 544 -19.61 28.46 3.69
N SER A 545 -19.96 27.19 3.93
CA SER A 545 -21.29 26.81 4.42
C SER A 545 -21.49 27.18 5.88
N MET A 546 -20.45 27.00 6.71
CA MET A 546 -20.46 27.23 8.15
C MET A 546 -20.36 28.71 8.48
N GLU A 547 -19.52 29.48 7.76
CA GLU A 547 -19.35 30.93 7.95
C GLU A 547 -20.68 31.71 7.86
N ARG A 548 -21.64 31.21 7.07
CA ARG A 548 -22.99 31.79 6.93
C ARG A 548 -23.81 31.71 8.22
N TYR A 549 -23.47 30.81 9.14
CA TYR A 549 -24.16 30.63 10.42
C TYR A 549 -23.52 31.43 11.55
N LEU A 550 -22.44 32.17 11.27
CA LEU A 550 -21.79 33.08 12.23
C LEU A 550 -22.34 34.51 12.16
N SER A 551 -23.30 34.79 11.26
CA SER A 551 -23.89 36.12 11.09
C SER A 551 -25.35 36.03 10.65
N LEU A 552 -26.23 36.80 11.30
CA LEU A 552 -27.65 36.86 10.95
C LEU A 552 -27.91 37.34 9.52
N ALA A 553 -27.11 38.29 9.04
CA ALA A 553 -27.22 38.84 7.69
C ALA A 553 -26.87 37.80 6.60
N LYS A 554 -26.02 36.82 6.92
CA LYS A 554 -25.57 35.78 5.99
C LYS A 554 -26.34 34.45 6.14
N LEU A 555 -27.18 34.34 7.17
CA LEU A 555 -27.92 33.12 7.47
C LEU A 555 -28.95 32.83 6.36
N PRO A 556 -28.96 31.61 5.78
CA PRO A 556 -29.92 31.25 4.73
C PRO A 556 -31.38 31.44 5.16
N ARG A 557 -32.29 31.70 4.20
CA ARG A 557 -33.74 31.81 4.46
C ARG A 557 -34.31 30.53 5.10
N GLN A 558 -33.79 29.37 4.70
CA GLN A 558 -34.06 28.06 5.32
C GLN A 558 -32.77 27.52 5.97
N PRO A 559 -32.57 27.72 7.29
CA PRO A 559 -31.34 27.33 7.96
C PRO A 559 -31.29 25.82 8.28
N ARG A 560 -30.10 25.22 8.15
CA ARG A 560 -29.79 23.82 8.50
C ARG A 560 -29.59 23.66 10.01
N TRP A 561 -30.65 23.89 10.77
CA TRP A 561 -30.62 23.93 12.24
C TRP A 561 -30.08 22.64 12.89
N ARG A 562 -30.27 21.47 12.25
CA ARG A 562 -29.72 20.18 12.72
C ARG A 562 -28.20 20.11 12.67
N GLU A 563 -27.56 20.84 11.76
CA GLU A 563 -26.08 20.91 11.69
C GLU A 563 -25.55 21.79 12.82
N VAL A 564 -26.24 22.91 13.12
CA VAL A 564 -25.90 23.80 14.24
C VAL A 564 -26.01 23.07 15.60
N LEU A 565 -27.09 22.32 15.83
CA LEU A 565 -27.23 21.52 17.05
C LEU A 565 -26.16 20.42 17.17
N ARG A 566 -25.85 19.73 16.06
CA ARG A 566 -24.78 18.72 16.04
C ARG A 566 -23.41 19.33 16.36
N SER A 567 -23.15 20.56 15.89
CA SER A 567 -21.93 21.29 16.21
C SER A 567 -21.82 21.59 17.71
N ALA A 568 -22.92 22.01 18.35
CA ALA A 568 -22.94 22.25 19.78
C ALA A 568 -22.74 20.95 20.61
N TYR A 569 -23.40 19.86 20.21
CA TYR A 569 -23.24 18.56 20.88
C TYR A 569 -21.84 17.98 20.73
N PHE A 570 -21.23 18.13 19.56
CA PHE A 570 -19.84 17.72 19.34
C PHE A 570 -18.90 18.45 20.29
N VAL A 571 -19.06 19.77 20.44
CA VAL A 571 -18.25 20.57 21.38
C VAL A 571 -18.50 20.17 22.84
N LEU A 572 -19.74 19.90 23.24
CA LEU A 572 -20.06 19.44 24.60
C LEU A 572 -19.47 18.06 24.94
N ALA A 573 -19.29 17.20 23.94
CA ALA A 573 -18.76 15.84 24.07
C ALA A 573 -17.23 15.79 24.01
N GLU A 574 -16.62 16.50 23.06
CA GLU A 574 -15.21 16.35 22.71
C GLU A 574 -14.30 17.39 23.37
N CYS A 575 -14.85 18.49 23.91
CA CYS A 575 -14.05 19.56 24.52
C CYS A 575 -14.11 19.54 26.05
N PRO A 576 -12.96 19.70 26.74
CA PRO A 576 -12.93 19.96 28.18
C PRO A 576 -13.34 21.43 28.44
N LEU A 577 -14.64 21.67 28.60
CA LEU A 577 -15.20 23.00 28.87
C LEU A 577 -15.23 23.34 30.36
N GLU A 578 -15.04 24.61 30.69
CA GLU A 578 -15.32 25.12 32.04
C GLU A 578 -16.80 24.99 32.39
N ALA A 579 -17.13 24.80 33.67
CA ALA A 579 -18.51 24.56 34.12
C ALA A 579 -19.49 25.67 33.68
N ALA A 580 -19.07 26.94 33.74
CA ALA A 580 -19.88 28.08 33.31
C ALA A 580 -20.14 28.09 31.79
N GLU A 581 -19.12 27.72 30.99
CA GLU A 581 -19.22 27.66 29.53
C GLU A 581 -20.09 26.48 29.07
N ARG A 582 -19.94 25.31 29.70
CA ARG A 582 -20.81 24.14 29.49
C ARG A 582 -22.27 24.48 29.77
N THR A 583 -22.54 25.08 30.94
CA THR A 583 -23.90 25.49 31.35
C THR A 583 -24.51 26.48 30.35
N ARG A 584 -23.72 27.46 29.88
CA ARG A 584 -24.17 28.42 28.87
C ARG A 584 -24.50 27.74 27.54
N LEU A 585 -23.66 26.82 27.08
CA LEU A 585 -23.86 26.14 25.80
C LEU A 585 -25.08 25.22 25.84
N GLU A 586 -25.30 24.51 26.96
CA GLU A 586 -26.51 23.71 27.20
C GLU A 586 -27.79 24.57 27.24
N ALA A 587 -27.74 25.75 27.86
CA ALA A 587 -28.85 26.70 27.87
C ALA A 587 -29.19 27.21 26.46
N LEU A 588 -28.18 27.50 25.62
CA LEU A 588 -28.39 27.91 24.22
C LEU A 588 -28.98 26.77 23.38
N VAL A 589 -28.55 25.52 23.60
CA VAL A 589 -29.15 24.33 22.98
C VAL A 589 -30.62 24.21 23.35
N ALA A 590 -30.96 24.39 24.63
CA ALA A 590 -32.35 24.39 25.08
C ALA A 590 -33.17 25.51 24.42
N GLY A 591 -32.62 26.72 24.33
CA GLY A 591 -33.27 27.87 23.67
C GLY A 591 -33.59 27.61 22.18
N VAL A 592 -32.67 26.99 21.44
CA VAL A 592 -32.94 26.59 20.04
C VAL A 592 -34.03 25.52 19.95
N ARG A 593 -34.08 24.57 20.88
CA ARG A 593 -35.12 23.51 20.91
C ARG A 593 -36.51 24.08 21.23
N GLU A 594 -36.60 25.04 22.14
CA GLU A 594 -37.87 25.72 22.43
C GLU A 594 -38.34 26.59 21.26
N ALA A 595 -37.43 27.32 20.61
CA ALA A 595 -37.75 28.08 19.40
C ALA A 595 -38.22 27.18 18.23
N LEU A 596 -37.72 25.93 18.14
CA LEU A 596 -38.20 24.93 17.18
C LEU A 596 -39.61 24.44 17.51
N LYS A 597 -39.92 24.19 18.79
CA LYS A 597 -41.26 23.77 19.23
C LYS A 597 -42.30 24.87 18.96
N ALA A 598 -41.98 26.11 19.30
CA ALA A 598 -42.85 27.26 19.04
C ALA A 598 -43.17 27.43 17.55
N ARG A 599 -42.21 27.14 16.66
CA ARG A 599 -42.39 27.19 15.20
C ARG A 599 -43.12 25.97 14.61
N ALA A 600 -43.21 24.86 15.34
CA ALA A 600 -43.96 23.68 14.92
C ALA A 600 -45.44 23.74 15.34
N MET A 601 -45.80 24.63 16.28
CA MET A 601 -47.15 24.78 16.84
C MET A 601 -47.93 25.97 16.28
N GLY A 602 -47.29 26.88 15.53
CA GLY A 602 -47.92 27.98 14.79
C GLY A 602 -47.56 27.91 13.32
#